data_AF-A0A7X8TCD0-F1
#
_entry.id   AF-A0A7X8TCD0-F1
#
_cell.length_a   1.000
_cell.length_b   1.000
_cell.length_c   1.000
_cell.angle_alpha   90.00
_cell.angle_beta   90.00
_cell.angle_gamma   90.00
#
_symmetry.space_group_name_H-M   'P 1'
#
loop_
_entity.id
_entity.type
_entity.pdbx_description
1 polymer ?
#
loop_
_entity_poly.entity_id
_entity_poly.type
_entity_poly.pdbx_seq_one_letter_code
_entity_poly.pdbx_strand_id
1 'polypeptide(L)'
;MSEAVQRDKQDHPRSHKLPIRMYLIAVALWVNGAKGYSALQMSRDLDRQYKTAFVLCHKIREAIGLDAVDREASGAVEVDGRYFGGYIKPANYSKNRRDRRLAKNQNGKRRVVVVMRMGPSKTQGAVSLSQPRAPW
;
A
#
# COMPACT_ATOMS: atom_id res chain seq x y z
N MET A 1 9.92 4.65 -37.40
CA MET A 1 9.45 4.62 -35.99
C MET A 1 10.25 3.68 -35.07
N SER A 2 11.37 3.10 -35.53
CA SER A 2 12.17 2.11 -34.78
C SER A 2 13.28 2.76 -33.93
N GLU A 3 13.99 3.76 -34.46
CA GLU A 3 15.20 4.30 -33.81
C GLU A 3 14.94 5.12 -32.54
N ALA A 4 13.84 5.87 -32.45
CA ALA A 4 13.57 6.74 -31.30
C ALA A 4 13.28 5.92 -30.02
N VAL A 5 12.64 4.76 -30.17
CA VAL A 5 12.37 3.80 -29.07
C VAL A 5 13.66 3.06 -28.68
N GLN A 6 14.57 2.84 -29.63
CA GLN A 6 15.86 2.17 -29.37
C GLN A 6 16.87 3.09 -28.68
N ARG A 7 16.85 4.42 -28.93
CA ARG A 7 17.70 5.40 -28.23
C ARG A 7 17.34 5.56 -26.75
N ASP A 8 16.05 5.53 -26.40
CA ASP A 8 15.58 5.68 -25.00
C ASP A 8 15.98 4.48 -24.11
N LYS A 9 16.24 3.31 -24.71
CA LYS A 9 16.78 2.12 -23.99
C LYS A 9 18.27 2.24 -23.64
N GLN A 10 19.03 3.08 -24.35
CA GLN A 10 20.48 3.22 -24.18
C GLN A 10 20.86 4.36 -23.22
N ASP A 11 19.97 5.32 -22.99
CA ASP A 11 20.16 6.37 -21.98
C ASP A 11 19.89 5.83 -20.56
N HIS A 12 20.79 5.01 -20.05
CA HIS A 12 20.93 4.80 -18.62
C HIS A 12 21.66 6.02 -18.06
N PRO A 13 20.96 7.00 -17.43
CA PRO A 13 21.65 8.15 -16.85
C PRO A 13 22.69 7.63 -15.86
N ARG A 14 23.90 8.17 -15.96
CA ARG A 14 25.08 7.84 -15.14
C ARG A 14 24.94 8.36 -13.70
N SER A 15 23.73 8.27 -13.15
CA SER A 15 23.30 8.74 -11.85
C SER A 15 22.50 7.63 -11.19
N HIS A 16 22.69 7.43 -9.89
CA HIS A 16 21.95 6.42 -9.11
C HIS A 16 20.44 6.71 -9.01
N LYS A 17 19.98 7.90 -9.45
CA LYS A 17 18.58 8.32 -9.40
C LYS A 17 17.88 8.08 -10.73
N LEU A 18 16.59 7.73 -10.68
CA LEU A 18 15.79 7.65 -11.91
C LEU A 18 15.59 9.03 -12.52
N PRO A 19 15.50 9.13 -13.86
CA PRO A 19 15.15 10.39 -14.51
C PRO A 19 13.70 10.77 -14.18
N ILE A 20 13.41 12.07 -14.13
CA ILE A 20 12.11 12.61 -13.74
C ILE A 20 10.94 12.03 -14.56
N ARG A 21 11.17 11.80 -15.86
CA ARG A 21 10.22 11.18 -16.79
C ARG A 21 9.69 9.85 -16.28
N MET A 22 10.54 9.01 -15.69
CA MET A 22 10.15 7.69 -15.19
C MET A 22 9.25 7.79 -13.96
N TYR A 23 9.46 8.78 -13.09
CA TYR A 23 8.56 9.04 -11.97
C TYR A 23 7.18 9.46 -12.47
N LEU A 24 7.10 10.33 -13.48
CA LEU A 24 5.82 10.79 -14.05
C LEU A 24 5.05 9.64 -14.70
N ILE A 25 5.73 8.80 -15.49
CA ILE A 25 5.11 7.61 -16.10
C ILE A 25 4.60 6.65 -15.02
N ALA A 26 5.39 6.40 -13.97
CA ALA A 26 4.99 5.52 -12.89
C ALA A 26 3.73 6.01 -12.15
N VAL A 27 3.62 7.32 -11.90
CA VAL A 27 2.42 7.91 -11.29
C VAL A 27 1.21 7.76 -12.22
N ALA A 28 1.36 8.06 -13.52
CA ALA A 28 0.28 7.93 -14.49
C ALA A 28 -0.24 6.48 -14.59
N LEU A 29 0.66 5.49 -14.64
CA LEU A 29 0.31 4.07 -14.65
C LEU A 29 -0.39 3.65 -13.36
N TRP A 30 0.11 4.11 -12.21
CA TRP A 30 -0.42 3.74 -10.90
C TRP A 30 -1.85 4.26 -10.69
N VAL A 31 -2.13 5.52 -11.04
CA VAL A 31 -3.45 6.14 -10.89
C VAL A 31 -4.50 5.52 -11.82
N ASN A 32 -4.10 5.11 -13.02
CA ASN A 32 -4.99 4.39 -13.94
C ASN A 32 -5.35 2.98 -13.45
N GLY A 33 -4.61 2.41 -12.51
CA GLY A 33 -4.86 1.07 -11.96
C GLY A 33 -5.97 1.06 -10.90
N ALA A 34 -7.20 0.75 -11.29
CA ALA A 34 -8.36 0.71 -10.37
C ALA A 34 -8.21 -0.23 -9.16
N LYS A 35 -7.35 -1.26 -9.24
CA LYS A 35 -7.08 -2.25 -8.16
C LYS A 35 -5.71 -2.06 -7.50
N GLY A 36 -5.00 -0.99 -7.87
CA GLY A 36 -3.59 -0.78 -7.54
C GLY A 36 -2.64 -1.54 -8.48
N TYR A 37 -1.44 -1.01 -8.65
CA TYR A 37 -0.42 -1.60 -9.54
C TYR A 37 0.47 -2.60 -8.81
N SER A 38 0.62 -3.80 -9.38
CA SER A 38 1.60 -4.79 -8.91
C SER A 38 3.01 -4.31 -9.23
N ALA A 39 3.95 -4.49 -8.30
CA ALA A 39 5.35 -4.14 -8.53
C ALA A 39 5.97 -4.90 -9.71
N LEU A 40 5.51 -6.14 -9.96
CA LEU A 40 5.96 -6.93 -11.11
C LEU A 40 5.44 -6.37 -12.43
N GLN A 41 4.20 -5.89 -12.44
CA GLN A 41 3.62 -5.25 -13.62
C GLN A 41 4.34 -3.92 -13.90
N MET A 42 4.50 -3.08 -12.86
CA MET A 42 5.25 -1.83 -12.93
C MET A 42 6.68 -2.02 -13.46
N SER A 43 7.34 -3.10 -13.05
CA SER A 43 8.69 -3.47 -13.52
C SER A 43 8.73 -3.73 -15.03
N ARG A 44 7.68 -4.35 -15.60
CA ARG A 44 7.56 -4.62 -17.04
C ARG A 44 7.25 -3.36 -17.83
N ASP A 45 6.33 -2.54 -17.33
CA ASP A 45 5.88 -1.34 -18.03
C ASP A 45 6.94 -0.23 -18.02
N LEU A 46 7.75 -0.15 -16.96
CA LEU A 46 8.89 0.79 -16.88
C LEU A 46 10.20 0.22 -17.44
N ASP A 47 10.24 -1.08 -17.77
CA ASP A 47 11.46 -1.82 -18.13
C ASP A 47 12.60 -1.61 -17.10
N ARG A 48 12.29 -1.84 -15.82
CA ARG A 48 13.25 -1.66 -14.69
C ARG A 48 13.25 -2.84 -13.75
N GLN A 49 14.36 -3.00 -13.04
CA GLN A 49 14.52 -4.07 -12.05
C GLN A 49 13.39 -4.03 -11.01
N TYR A 50 12.86 -5.21 -10.67
CA TYR A 50 11.75 -5.37 -9.74
C TYR A 50 11.95 -4.62 -8.41
N LYS A 51 13.18 -4.65 -7.86
CA LYS A 51 13.52 -3.97 -6.60
C LYS A 51 13.25 -2.46 -6.67
N THR A 52 13.57 -1.84 -7.80
CA THR A 52 13.32 -0.42 -8.05
C THR A 52 11.83 -0.14 -8.16
N ALA A 53 11.10 -0.93 -8.95
CA ALA A 53 9.65 -0.80 -9.09
C ALA A 53 8.91 -1.01 -7.76
N PHE A 54 9.39 -1.93 -6.92
CA PHE A 54 8.85 -2.21 -5.60
C PHE A 54 8.97 -1.00 -4.66
N VAL A 55 10.18 -0.44 -4.53
CA VAL A 55 10.42 0.76 -3.72
C VAL A 55 9.61 1.94 -4.24
N LEU A 56 9.55 2.12 -5.56
CA LEU A 56 8.78 3.19 -6.19
C LEU A 56 7.28 3.10 -5.87
N CYS A 57 6.69 1.92 -6.03
CA CYS A 57 5.28 1.69 -5.70
C CYS A 57 4.98 1.94 -4.21
N HIS A 58 5.93 1.66 -3.31
CA HIS A 58 5.75 1.94 -1.88
C HIS A 58 5.83 3.44 -1.57
N LYS A 59 6.74 4.17 -2.20
CA LYS A 59 6.80 5.63 -2.04
C LYS A 59 5.53 6.33 -2.52
N ILE A 60 4.94 5.87 -3.62
CA ILE A 60 3.65 6.40 -4.10
C ILE A 60 2.55 6.16 -3.07
N ARG A 61 2.46 4.95 -2.49
CA ARG A 61 1.47 4.64 -1.45
C ARG A 61 1.70 5.44 -0.17
N GLU A 62 2.96 5.64 0.22
CA GLU A 62 3.33 6.47 1.37
C GLU A 62 2.91 7.93 1.15
N ALA A 63 3.17 8.49 -0.04
CA ALA A 63 2.76 9.84 -0.39
C ALA A 63 1.23 10.02 -0.32
N ILE A 64 0.46 9.04 -0.79
CA ILE A 64 -1.02 9.04 -0.68
C ILE A 64 -1.46 8.92 0.78
N GLY A 65 -0.75 8.11 1.59
CA GLY A 65 -1.01 8.00 3.02
C GLY A 65 -0.79 9.33 3.75
N LEU A 66 0.29 10.06 3.43
CA LEU A 66 0.61 11.36 4.03
C LEU A 66 -0.47 12.41 3.72
N ASP A 67 -0.98 12.45 2.49
CA ASP A 67 -2.08 13.36 2.09
C ASP A 67 -3.39 13.12 2.88
N ALA A 68 -3.57 11.92 3.46
CA ALA A 68 -4.77 11.59 4.23
C ALA A 68 -4.68 11.94 5.72
N VAL A 69 -3.49 12.28 6.27
CA VAL A 69 -3.29 12.45 7.72
C VAL A 69 -3.91 13.74 8.26
N ASP A 70 -3.86 14.84 7.50
CA ASP A 70 -4.27 16.18 7.99
C ASP A 70 -5.74 16.51 7.69
N ARG A 71 -6.58 15.51 7.40
CA ARG A 71 -8.01 15.73 7.07
C ARG A 71 -8.90 15.42 8.26
N GLU A 72 -9.57 16.44 8.79
CA GLU A 72 -10.62 16.28 9.79
C GLU A 72 -11.98 15.99 9.14
N ALA A 73 -12.66 14.96 9.63
CA ALA A 73 -14.03 14.64 9.23
C ALA A 73 -15.02 15.37 10.16
N SER A 74 -16.07 15.97 9.59
CA SER A 74 -17.16 16.61 10.34
C SER A 74 -18.52 16.06 9.93
N GLY A 75 -19.53 16.15 10.80
CA GLY A 75 -20.89 15.64 10.53
C GLY A 75 -21.04 14.12 10.72
N ALA A 76 -21.93 13.50 9.94
CA ALA A 76 -22.19 12.05 10.01
C ALA A 76 -21.09 11.28 9.24
N VAL A 77 -20.35 10.45 9.97
CA VAL A 77 -19.21 9.69 9.43
C VAL A 77 -19.47 8.19 9.57
N GLU A 78 -19.37 7.48 8.45
CA GLU A 78 -19.35 6.02 8.44
C GLU A 78 -17.91 5.55 8.60
N VAL A 79 -17.69 4.57 9.48
CA VAL A 79 -16.35 4.03 9.76
C VAL A 79 -16.38 2.53 9.50
N ASP A 80 -15.54 2.07 8.58
CA ASP A 80 -15.31 0.64 8.33
C ASP A 80 -13.86 0.28 8.70
N GLY A 81 -13.65 -0.97 9.12
CA GLY A 81 -12.36 -1.45 9.57
C GLY A 81 -12.10 -2.88 9.15
N ARG A 82 -10.91 -3.13 8.57
CA ARG A 82 -10.46 -4.49 8.24
C ARG A 82 -9.15 -4.82 8.92
N TYR A 83 -9.07 -6.04 9.44
CA TYR A 83 -7.84 -6.57 10.03
C TYR A 83 -6.97 -7.27 8.99
N PHE A 84 -5.69 -6.94 8.99
CA PHE A 84 -4.65 -7.49 8.13
C PHE A 84 -3.52 -8.10 8.96
N GLY A 85 -2.86 -9.11 8.39
CA GLY A 85 -1.74 -9.81 9.03
C GLY A 85 -2.16 -10.66 10.23
N GLY A 86 -1.19 -11.01 11.07
CA GLY A 86 -1.46 -11.75 12.31
C GLY A 86 -1.99 -13.17 12.12
N TYR A 87 -1.76 -13.81 10.97
CA TYR A 87 -2.17 -15.20 10.76
C TYR A 87 -1.47 -16.12 11.75
N ILE A 88 -2.26 -16.97 12.42
CA ILE A 88 -1.78 -17.99 13.34
C ILE A 88 -2.31 -19.32 12.84
N LYS A 89 -1.38 -20.20 12.46
CA LYS A 89 -1.70 -21.54 11.98
C LYS A 89 -2.50 -22.28 13.05
N PRO A 90 -3.71 -22.77 12.74
CA PRO A 90 -4.46 -23.59 13.68
C PRO A 90 -3.71 -24.88 13.99
N ALA A 91 -3.90 -25.41 15.20
CA ALA A 91 -3.46 -26.76 15.52
C ALA A 91 -4.19 -27.79 14.63
N ASN A 92 -3.48 -28.85 14.25
CA ASN A 92 -4.02 -29.93 13.41
C ASN A 92 -5.22 -30.59 14.10
N TYR A 93 -5.08 -30.95 15.38
CA TYR A 93 -6.15 -31.49 16.19
C TYR A 93 -7.13 -30.40 16.63
N SER A 94 -8.43 -30.63 16.38
CA SER A 94 -9.50 -29.68 16.69
C SER A 94 -9.51 -29.27 18.17
N LYS A 95 -9.30 -30.23 19.08
CA LYS A 95 -9.27 -30.03 20.54
C LYS A 95 -8.23 -28.99 21.00
N ASN A 96 -7.18 -28.78 20.22
CA ASN A 96 -6.08 -27.87 20.56
C ASN A 96 -6.18 -26.51 19.84
N ARG A 97 -7.26 -26.26 19.07
CA ARG A 97 -7.45 -25.01 18.35
C ARG A 97 -7.84 -23.90 19.33
N ARG A 98 -6.95 -22.93 19.50
CA ARG A 98 -7.20 -21.73 20.32
C ARG A 98 -8.03 -20.73 19.53
N ASP A 99 -8.94 -20.02 20.22
CA ASP A 99 -9.67 -18.91 19.62
C ASP A 99 -8.72 -17.71 19.39
N ARG A 100 -8.50 -17.37 18.11
CA ARG A 100 -7.60 -16.29 17.67
C ARG A 100 -8.22 -14.90 17.76
N ARG A 101 -9.51 -14.79 18.12
CA ARG A 101 -10.16 -13.49 18.35
C ARG A 101 -9.69 -12.88 19.66
N LEU A 102 -9.48 -13.72 20.68
CA LEU A 102 -9.04 -13.30 22.01
C LEU A 102 -7.63 -12.72 21.98
N ALA A 103 -7.42 -11.57 22.61
CA ALA A 103 -6.14 -10.85 22.65
C ALA A 103 -4.98 -11.75 23.13
N LYS A 104 -5.21 -12.58 24.16
CA LYS A 104 -4.22 -13.53 24.71
C LYS A 104 -3.67 -14.55 23.71
N ASN A 105 -4.40 -14.80 22.63
CA ASN A 105 -4.05 -15.76 21.59
C ASN A 105 -3.58 -15.08 20.30
N GLN A 106 -3.42 -13.75 20.29
CA GLN A 106 -2.90 -13.01 19.15
C GLN A 106 -1.37 -12.91 19.20
N ASN A 107 -0.73 -12.74 18.04
CA ASN A 107 0.73 -12.66 17.92
C ASN A 107 1.28 -11.22 17.88
N GLY A 108 0.43 -10.21 18.15
CA GLY A 108 0.77 -8.79 18.08
C GLY A 108 1.03 -8.22 16.67
N LYS A 109 1.06 -9.06 15.63
CA LYS A 109 1.30 -8.65 14.24
C LYS A 109 0.03 -8.33 13.46
N ARG A 110 -1.14 -8.47 14.09
CA ARG A 110 -2.42 -8.09 13.50
C ARG A 110 -2.53 -6.57 13.50
N ARG A 111 -2.77 -5.98 12.33
CA ARG A 111 -3.00 -4.54 12.17
C ARG A 111 -4.44 -4.32 11.72
N VAL A 112 -5.11 -3.32 12.26
CA VAL A 112 -6.37 -2.83 11.67
C VAL A 112 -6.06 -1.72 10.69
N VAL A 113 -6.78 -1.68 9.58
CA VAL A 113 -6.87 -0.51 8.71
C VAL A 113 -8.30 -0.02 8.84
N VAL A 114 -8.45 1.23 9.25
CA VAL A 114 -9.73 1.91 9.35
C VAL A 114 -9.90 2.79 8.12
N VAL A 115 -11.13 2.96 7.66
CA VAL A 115 -11.50 3.87 6.57
C VAL A 115 -12.71 4.64 7.04
N MET A 116 -12.68 5.96 6.88
CA MET A 116 -13.79 6.84 7.24
C MET A 116 -14.44 7.37 5.96
N ARG A 117 -15.74 7.63 5.98
CA ARG A 117 -16.47 8.20 4.85
C ARG A 117 -17.46 9.23 5.34
N MET A 118 -17.46 10.40 4.69
CA MET A 118 -18.38 11.49 4.95
C MET A 118 -19.39 11.57 3.79
N GLY A 119 -20.58 11.01 4.01
CA GLY A 119 -21.68 11.03 3.03
C GLY A 119 -21.37 10.32 1.69
N PRO A 120 -22.29 10.41 0.71
CA PRO A 120 -22.22 9.64 -0.54
C PRO A 120 -21.09 10.06 -1.49
N SER A 121 -20.47 11.23 -1.29
CA SER A 121 -19.58 11.85 -2.28
C SER A 121 -18.11 11.98 -1.86
N LYS A 122 -17.75 11.81 -0.57
CA LYS A 122 -16.36 11.94 -0.10
C LYS A 122 -15.96 10.81 0.83
N THR A 123 -15.15 9.87 0.32
CA THR A 123 -14.47 8.87 1.14
C THR A 123 -13.15 9.44 1.64
N GLN A 124 -12.91 9.39 2.96
CA GLN A 124 -11.67 9.84 3.61
C GLN A 124 -11.02 8.66 4.33
N GLY A 125 -10.12 7.95 3.65
CA GLY A 125 -9.45 6.80 4.24
C GLY A 125 -8.34 7.21 5.22
N ALA A 126 -8.54 7.02 6.52
CA ALA A 126 -7.51 7.23 7.53
C ALA A 126 -6.99 5.89 8.06
N VAL A 127 -5.78 5.49 7.66
CA VAL A 127 -5.13 4.28 8.18
C VAL A 127 -4.68 4.55 9.62
N SER A 128 -5.53 4.26 10.60
CA SER A 128 -5.08 4.22 11.99
C SER A 128 -4.23 2.96 12.19
N LEU A 129 -2.96 3.15 12.57
CA LEU A 129 -2.17 2.07 13.10
C LEU A 129 -2.80 1.67 14.43
N SER A 130 -3.45 0.51 14.52
CA SER A 130 -3.59 -0.14 15.82
C SER A 130 -2.18 -0.46 16.31
N GLN A 131 -1.63 0.43 17.11
CA GLN A 131 -0.63 0.06 18.10
C GLN A 131 -1.24 -1.05 18.97
N PRO A 132 -0.52 -2.11 19.35
CA PRO A 132 -0.57 -2.49 20.74
C PRO A 132 0.29 -1.44 21.47
N ARG A 133 -0.28 -0.28 21.79
CA ARG A 133 0.31 0.54 22.84
C ARG A 133 -0.23 -0.08 24.11
N ALA A 134 0.46 -1.08 24.61
CA ALA A 134 0.35 -1.34 26.03
C ALA A 134 0.98 -0.11 26.71
N PRO A 135 0.22 0.70 27.48
CA PRO A 135 0.82 1.24 28.68
C PRO A 135 1.16 0.01 29.55
N TRP A 136 2.26 0.08 30.30
CA TRP A 136 2.89 -1.01 31.09
C TRP A 136 3.56 -2.13 30.27
#